data_AF-A0AAI8VKV8-F1
#
_entry.id   AF-A0AAI8VKV8-F1
#
_cell.length_a   1.000
_cell.length_b   1.000
_cell.length_c   1.000
_cell.angle_alpha   90.00
_cell.angle_beta   90.00
_cell.angle_gamma   90.00
#
_symmetry.space_group_name_H-M   'P 1'
#
loop_
_entity.id
_entity.type
_entity.pdbx_description
1 polymer ?
#
loop_
_entity_poly.entity_id
_entity_poly.type
_entity_poly.pdbx_seq_one_letter_code
_entity_poly.pdbx_strand_id
1 'polypeptide(L)'
;MSLKNVAVFGANGQLGQSITNALLKCKKQTFNVLAVIPPGSQEPTVPSSSNYKCQTIDVLTASRDELKSALKESTLSSARSTAKPWIPKPISRMQPPTHASSASIPASTASTRLTTSQATTGATCTRCGTGRPRLSRRLCCIYIVFIHFNYHPAVDSEKMSYTLIGCGDFYNQGREAIWCPWTQHDPPNGTYTFHVIGPPGAEKAKADFTHIDDFANFLVATLDTVSHGEIVALLEKYSGKKVRFERYGEDDMHRIVAKPDSAPDELRQSAFPVDFWFLVKGAQGTGTFRRPGARIVIVSFRT
;
A
#
# COMPACT_ATOMS: atom_id res chain seq x y z
N MET A 1 -11.85 -12.57 2.97
CA MET A 1 -11.80 -11.59 4.09
C MET A 1 -11.55 -10.23 3.49
N SER A 2 -12.49 -9.29 3.63
CA SER A 2 -12.33 -7.90 3.20
C SER A 2 -11.47 -7.13 4.21
N LEU A 3 -10.62 -6.24 3.70
CA LEU A 3 -9.71 -5.42 4.51
C LEU A 3 -10.48 -4.32 5.23
N LYS A 4 -10.75 -4.44 6.54
CA LYS A 4 -11.59 -3.45 7.25
C LYS A 4 -10.83 -2.29 7.89
N ASN A 5 -9.58 -2.49 8.32
CA ASN A 5 -8.83 -1.49 9.08
C ASN A 5 -7.60 -1.06 8.28
N VAL A 6 -7.40 0.25 8.14
CA VAL A 6 -6.31 0.85 7.37
C VAL A 6 -5.64 1.93 8.21
N ALA A 7 -4.32 1.87 8.35
CA ALA A 7 -3.54 2.94 8.97
C ALA A 7 -2.83 3.76 7.88
N VAL A 8 -2.93 5.08 7.92
CA VAL A 8 -2.30 5.99 6.97
C VAL A 8 -1.27 6.85 7.71
N PHE A 9 0.01 6.59 7.48
CA PHE A 9 1.12 7.36 8.03
C PHE A 9 1.44 8.53 7.12
N GLY A 10 1.66 9.70 7.71
CA GLY A 10 1.77 10.95 6.95
C GLY A 10 0.42 11.41 6.38
N ALA A 11 -0.68 11.08 7.07
CA ALA A 11 -2.05 11.38 6.63
C ALA A 11 -2.31 12.89 6.44
N ASN A 12 -1.51 13.75 7.06
CA ASN A 12 -1.60 15.21 6.94
C ASN A 12 -0.78 15.79 5.77
N GLY A 13 -0.02 14.96 5.05
CA GLY A 13 0.60 15.36 3.79
C GLY A 13 -0.42 15.36 2.64
N GLN A 14 -0.12 16.05 1.53
CA GLN A 14 -1.04 16.19 0.39
C GLN A 14 -1.59 14.84 -0.10
N LEU A 15 -0.70 13.88 -0.35
CA LEU A 15 -1.09 12.54 -0.77
C LEU A 15 -1.80 11.74 0.33
N GLY A 16 -1.32 11.83 1.58
CA GLY A 16 -1.92 11.15 2.72
C GLY A 16 -3.36 11.58 2.97
N GLN A 17 -3.64 12.87 2.75
CA GLN A 17 -4.97 13.44 2.87
C GLN A 17 -5.89 12.93 1.76
N SER A 18 -5.45 12.92 0.51
CA SER A 18 -6.23 12.35 -0.61
C SER A 18 -6.52 10.86 -0.41
N ILE A 19 -5.55 10.08 0.07
CA ILE A 19 -5.75 8.65 0.39
C ILE A 19 -6.76 8.49 1.53
N THR A 20 -6.63 9.26 2.61
CA THR A 20 -7.57 9.21 3.75
C THR A 20 -8.99 9.57 3.29
N ASN A 21 -9.13 10.61 2.46
CA ASN A 21 -10.40 11.01 1.87
C ASN A 21 -10.99 9.92 0.96
N ALA A 22 -10.19 9.30 0.10
CA ALA A 22 -10.63 8.22 -0.78
C ALA A 22 -11.12 7.00 0.03
N LEU A 23 -10.42 6.63 1.11
CA LEU A 23 -10.83 5.55 2.02
C LEU A 23 -12.17 5.87 2.69
N LEU A 24 -12.34 7.08 3.22
CA LEU A 24 -13.58 7.48 3.92
C LEU A 24 -14.78 7.64 2.97
N LYS A 25 -14.54 8.04 1.71
CA LYS A 25 -15.58 8.20 0.69
C LYS A 25 -15.87 6.93 -0.10
N CYS A 26 -15.18 5.83 0.17
CA CYS A 26 -15.37 4.58 -0.58
C CYS A 26 -16.80 4.05 -0.38
N LYS A 27 -17.58 4.04 -1.47
CA LYS A 27 -18.99 3.58 -1.45
C LYS A 27 -19.12 2.06 -1.42
N LYS A 28 -18.11 1.33 -1.88
CA LYS A 28 -18.11 -0.13 -1.97
C LYS A 28 -17.89 -0.79 -0.61
N GLN A 29 -17.10 -0.13 0.24
CA GLN A 29 -16.70 -0.68 1.52
C GLN A 29 -16.40 0.44 2.53
N THR A 30 -16.89 0.26 3.76
CA THR A 30 -16.49 1.09 4.89
C THR A 30 -15.17 0.61 5.48
N PHE A 31 -14.20 1.52 5.61
CA PHE A 31 -12.91 1.28 6.25
C PHE A 31 -12.83 2.00 7.60
N ASN A 32 -12.30 1.34 8.62
CA ASN A 32 -11.85 1.99 9.84
C ASN A 32 -10.46 2.57 9.59
N VAL A 33 -10.37 3.89 9.50
CA VAL A 33 -9.15 4.60 9.11
C VAL A 33 -8.48 5.19 10.34
N LEU A 34 -7.22 4.78 10.57
CA LEU A 34 -6.33 5.38 11.55
C LEU A 34 -5.33 6.29 10.83
N ALA A 35 -5.53 7.59 10.89
CA ALA A 35 -4.54 8.57 10.47
C ALA A 35 -3.43 8.67 11.53
N VAL A 36 -2.17 8.52 11.11
CA VAL A 36 -1.00 8.69 11.96
C VAL A 36 -0.23 9.92 11.48
N ILE A 37 -0.07 10.89 12.39
CA ILE A 37 0.60 12.17 12.12
C ILE A 37 1.73 12.41 13.12
N PRO A 38 2.78 13.18 12.74
CA PRO A 38 3.84 13.52 13.68
C PRO A 38 3.39 14.57 14.72
N PRO A 39 4.01 14.61 15.91
CA PRO A 39 3.72 15.62 16.94
C PRO A 39 3.79 17.06 16.43
N GLY A 40 2.92 17.91 16.98
CA GLY A 40 2.83 19.33 16.63
C GLY A 40 2.29 19.62 15.22
N SER A 41 1.83 18.60 14.49
CA SER A 41 1.21 18.79 13.18
C SER A 41 -0.30 18.98 13.26
N GLN A 42 -0.84 19.72 12.31
CA GLN A 42 -2.29 19.83 12.12
C GLN A 42 -2.88 18.49 11.65
N GLU A 43 -4.08 18.18 12.14
CA GLU A 43 -4.84 17.02 11.68
C GLU A 43 -5.23 17.15 10.20
N PRO A 44 -5.37 16.02 9.48
CA PRO A 44 -5.89 16.02 8.11
C PRO A 44 -7.30 16.62 8.04
N THR A 45 -7.56 17.52 7.09
CA THR A 45 -8.91 17.99 6.81
C THR A 45 -9.68 16.91 6.05
N VAL A 46 -10.49 16.14 6.76
CA VAL A 46 -11.29 15.04 6.22
C VAL A 46 -12.74 15.15 6.70
N PRO A 47 -13.72 14.55 6.00
CA PRO A 47 -15.10 14.53 6.46
C PRO A 47 -15.24 13.91 7.86
N SER A 48 -16.06 14.53 8.72
CA SER A 48 -16.43 13.95 10.00
C SER A 48 -17.03 12.57 9.81
N SER A 49 -16.44 11.57 10.45
CA SER A 49 -16.77 10.16 10.26
C SER A 49 -16.51 9.39 11.55
N SER A 50 -17.44 8.51 11.93
CA SER A 50 -17.28 7.65 13.12
C SER A 50 -16.24 6.54 12.92
N ASN A 51 -15.90 6.24 11.68
CA ASN A 51 -14.88 5.25 11.28
C ASN A 51 -13.50 5.90 11.01
N TYR A 52 -13.26 7.11 11.51
CA TYR A 52 -11.99 7.82 11.44
C TYR A 52 -11.41 8.08 12.83
N LYS A 53 -10.11 7.85 13.01
CA LYS A 53 -9.34 8.23 14.20
C LYS A 53 -8.02 8.85 13.76
N CYS A 54 -7.64 9.97 14.37
CA CYS A 54 -6.31 10.54 14.23
C CYS A 54 -5.48 10.21 15.48
N GLN A 55 -4.24 9.77 15.29
CA GLN A 55 -3.27 9.57 16.37
C GLN A 55 -1.96 10.27 16.04
N THR A 56 -1.46 10.98 17.03
CA THR A 56 -0.15 11.61 16.99
C THR A 56 0.89 10.61 17.46
N ILE A 57 1.80 10.21 16.58
CA ILE A 57 2.89 9.28 16.87
C ILE A 57 4.15 9.78 16.18
N ASP A 58 5.23 9.95 16.93
CA ASP A 58 6.55 10.18 16.34
C ASP A 58 7.16 8.83 15.93
N VAL A 59 7.01 8.48 14.66
CA VAL A 59 7.49 7.19 14.11
C VAL A 59 9.00 7.01 14.23
N LEU A 60 9.76 8.10 14.40
CA LEU A 60 11.22 8.04 14.53
C LEU A 60 11.67 7.67 15.94
N THR A 61 10.84 7.96 16.94
CA THR A 61 11.17 7.74 18.37
C THR A 61 10.25 6.71 19.05
N ALA A 62 9.10 6.41 18.45
CA ALA A 62 8.12 5.47 18.98
C ALA A 62 8.70 4.06 19.15
N SER A 63 8.34 3.43 20.26
CA SER A 63 8.72 2.04 20.49
C SER A 63 7.91 1.08 19.60
N ARG A 64 8.42 -0.13 19.39
CA ARG A 64 7.68 -1.18 18.67
C ARG A 64 6.34 -1.51 19.34
N ASP A 65 6.29 -1.50 20.67
CA ASP A 65 5.07 -1.81 21.42
C ASP A 65 4.05 -0.69 21.36
N GLU A 66 4.50 0.57 21.32
CA GLU A 66 3.66 1.72 21.08
C GLU A 66 3.01 1.66 19.69
N LEU A 67 3.80 1.45 18.64
CA LEU A 67 3.29 1.29 17.27
C LEU A 67 2.33 0.09 17.16
N LYS A 68 2.67 -1.03 17.80
CA LYS A 68 1.82 -2.22 17.83
C LYS A 68 0.50 -1.96 18.55
N SER A 69 0.52 -1.19 19.63
CA SER A 69 -0.67 -0.84 20.41
C SER A 69 -1.58 0.10 19.61
N ALA A 70 -1.01 1.14 19.00
CA ALA A 70 -1.74 2.04 18.10
C ALA A 70 -2.42 1.28 16.95
N LEU A 71 -1.68 0.39 16.28
CA LEU A 71 -2.22 -0.44 15.20
C LEU A 71 -3.22 -1.53 15.68
N LYS A 72 -3.25 -1.86 16.98
CA LYS A 72 -4.25 -2.77 17.57
C LYS A 72 -5.51 -2.04 18.03
N GLU A 73 -5.39 -0.81 18.50
CA GLU A 73 -6.56 -0.02 18.94
C GLU A 73 -7.51 0.30 17.79
N SER A 74 -7.01 0.44 16.56
CA SER A 74 -7.84 0.60 15.36
C SER A 74 -8.77 -0.60 15.07
N THR A 75 -8.62 -1.70 15.79
CA THR A 75 -9.48 -2.90 15.70
C THR A 75 -10.66 -2.89 16.68
N LEU A 76 -10.66 -2.03 17.71
CA LEU A 76 -11.55 -2.15 18.87
C LEU A 76 -12.70 -1.13 18.93
N SER A 77 -12.83 -0.20 17.99
CA SER A 77 -13.85 0.86 18.06
C SER A 77 -15.30 0.45 17.73
N SER A 78 -15.59 -0.84 17.49
CA SER A 78 -16.97 -1.32 17.24
C SER A 78 -17.57 -2.19 18.35
N ALA A 79 -16.94 -2.32 19.53
CA ALA A 79 -17.55 -3.07 20.64
C ALA A 79 -17.14 -2.56 22.03
N ARG A 80 -18.15 -2.43 22.91
CA ARG A 80 -18.18 -2.07 24.34
C ARG A 80 -18.46 -0.58 24.60
N SER A 81 -19.67 -0.17 24.98
CA SER A 81 -20.58 -0.63 26.05
C SER A 81 -19.91 -0.71 27.44
N THR A 82 -20.57 -0.01 28.36
CA THR A 82 -20.17 0.47 29.68
C THR A 82 -19.83 -0.63 30.70
N ALA A 83 -18.70 -0.48 31.40
CA ALA A 83 -18.56 -0.85 32.83
C ALA A 83 -17.33 -0.17 33.45
N LYS A 84 -17.51 0.36 34.67
CA LYS A 84 -16.54 1.10 35.49
C LYS A 84 -15.65 0.16 36.36
N PRO A 85 -14.58 0.68 36.99
CA PRO A 85 -13.34 -0.06 37.27
C PRO A 85 -13.29 -0.71 38.66
N TRP A 86 -12.37 -1.66 38.82
CA TRP A 86 -11.93 -2.18 40.12
C TRP A 86 -10.41 -2.00 40.26
N ILE A 87 -9.97 -1.46 41.41
CA ILE A 87 -8.57 -1.27 41.82
C ILE A 87 -8.35 -2.12 43.08
N PRO A 88 -7.19 -2.80 43.22
CA PRO A 88 -6.28 -2.46 44.33
C PRO A 88 -4.79 -2.42 43.92
N LYS A 89 -4.03 -1.82 44.84
CA LYS A 89 -2.66 -1.26 44.77
C LYS A 89 -1.51 -2.28 44.98
N PRO A 90 -0.23 -1.87 44.88
CA PRO A 90 0.90 -2.68 44.40
C PRO A 90 1.80 -3.25 45.50
N ILE A 91 2.61 -4.24 45.15
CA ILE A 91 3.81 -4.64 45.92
C ILE A 91 5.00 -4.85 44.97
N SER A 92 6.16 -4.43 45.47
CA SER A 92 7.44 -4.15 44.82
C SER A 92 8.45 -5.31 44.80
N ARG A 93 9.41 -5.19 43.87
CA ARG A 93 10.85 -5.55 43.89
C ARG A 93 11.37 -6.98 43.54
N MET A 94 12.20 -6.96 42.49
CA MET A 94 13.55 -7.58 42.31
C MET A 94 13.72 -9.10 42.00
N GLN A 95 13.87 -9.39 40.69
CA GLN A 95 15.07 -9.94 39.98
C GLN A 95 15.62 -11.38 40.23
N PRO A 96 16.40 -11.99 39.27
CA PRO A 96 16.21 -13.36 38.69
C PRO A 96 17.46 -14.28 38.89
N PRO A 97 17.85 -15.26 38.02
CA PRO A 97 17.20 -16.23 37.08
C PRO A 97 17.52 -17.71 37.50
N THR A 98 17.02 -18.84 36.94
CA THR A 98 17.32 -19.46 35.64
C THR A 98 16.49 -20.75 35.37
N HIS A 99 16.04 -20.86 34.12
CA HIS A 99 15.74 -22.01 33.24
C HIS A 99 15.39 -23.43 33.77
N ALA A 100 14.14 -23.84 33.51
CA ALA A 100 13.77 -25.18 33.07
C ALA A 100 12.79 -25.11 31.88
N SER A 101 13.13 -25.86 30.83
CA SER A 101 12.26 -26.59 29.88
C SER A 101 10.96 -25.99 29.34
N SER A 102 10.96 -25.82 28.00
CA SER A 102 9.92 -26.17 27.03
C SER A 102 8.46 -25.76 27.28
N ALA A 103 7.96 -24.84 26.44
CA ALA A 103 6.58 -24.89 25.96
C ALA A 103 6.48 -24.23 24.59
N SER A 104 6.09 -25.03 23.61
CA SER A 104 5.59 -24.65 22.29
C SER A 104 4.45 -23.64 22.40
N ILE A 105 4.57 -22.51 21.69
CA ILE A 105 3.51 -21.51 21.54
C ILE A 105 2.96 -21.61 20.11
N PRO A 106 1.63 -21.66 19.90
CA PRO A 106 1.06 -21.73 18.56
C PRO A 106 1.28 -20.42 17.81
N ALA A 107 1.62 -20.54 16.53
CA ALA A 107 1.73 -19.45 15.59
C ALA A 107 0.35 -18.82 15.33
N SER A 108 0.07 -17.70 15.97
CA SER A 108 -0.93 -16.74 15.50
C SER A 108 -0.29 -15.37 15.31
N THR A 109 0.64 -15.27 14.35
CA THR A 109 1.17 -13.98 13.91
C THR A 109 0.14 -13.29 13.03
N ALA A 110 -0.50 -12.25 13.58
CA ALA A 110 -1.27 -11.30 12.79
C ALA A 110 -0.34 -10.66 11.75
N SER A 111 -0.51 -11.04 10.48
CA SER A 111 0.28 -10.49 9.37
C SER A 111 -0.15 -9.06 9.09
N THR A 112 0.83 -8.16 8.97
CA THR A 112 0.66 -6.76 8.60
C THR A 112 1.08 -6.58 7.15
N ARG A 113 0.32 -5.80 6.39
CA ARG A 113 0.57 -5.41 5.01
C ARG A 113 1.07 -3.97 4.96
N LEU A 114 2.12 -3.69 4.22
CA LEU A 114 2.59 -2.31 4.00
C LEU A 114 2.35 -1.91 2.55
N THR A 115 1.68 -0.79 2.32
CA THR A 115 1.59 -0.14 1.02
C THR A 115 2.41 1.13 1.10
N THR A 116 3.36 1.32 0.19
CA THR A 116 4.15 2.56 0.12
C THR A 116 3.86 3.23 -1.20
N SER A 117 3.45 4.50 -1.18
CA SER A 117 3.42 5.32 -2.38
C SER A 117 4.82 5.91 -2.58
N GLN A 118 5.43 5.66 -3.73
CA GLN A 118 6.67 6.36 -4.09
C GLN A 118 6.33 7.69 -4.75
N ALA A 119 6.41 8.77 -3.98
CA ALA A 119 6.72 10.10 -4.51
C ALA A 119 8.18 10.41 -4.17
N THR A 120 8.93 10.86 -5.17
CA THR A 120 10.35 11.21 -5.14
C THR A 120 10.70 12.07 -3.91
N THR A 121 11.25 11.46 -2.86
CA THR A 121 11.74 12.20 -1.68
C THR A 121 13.01 11.58 -1.10
N GLY A 122 13.98 12.45 -0.78
CA GLY A 122 15.32 12.07 -0.36
C GLY A 122 15.45 11.92 1.15
N ALA A 123 15.76 10.70 1.61
CA ALA A 123 16.34 10.46 2.94
C ALA A 123 17.88 10.58 2.89
N THR A 124 18.55 10.89 4.01
CA THR A 124 20.02 10.95 4.11
C THR A 124 20.62 9.58 4.46
N CYS A 125 21.60 9.12 3.66
CA CYS A 125 22.30 7.85 3.87
C CYS A 125 23.60 8.04 4.67
N THR A 126 23.74 7.34 5.80
CA THR A 126 24.97 7.28 6.62
C THR A 126 25.98 6.22 6.13
N ARG A 127 25.62 5.41 5.13
CA ARG A 127 26.38 4.23 4.70
C ARG A 127 27.25 4.43 3.44
N CYS A 128 27.22 5.59 2.81
CA CYS A 128 28.07 5.87 1.65
C CYS A 128 29.48 6.26 2.10
N GLY A 129 30.42 5.33 1.94
CA GLY A 129 31.85 5.52 2.16
C GLY A 129 32.41 6.80 1.53
N THR A 130 33.46 7.30 2.16
CA THR A 130 34.21 8.51 1.80
C THR A 130 34.87 8.33 0.43
N GLY A 131 34.30 8.87 -0.65
CA GLY A 131 34.99 8.84 -1.95
C GLY A 131 34.20 9.19 -3.21
N ARG A 132 32.86 9.29 -3.19
CA ARG A 132 32.09 9.68 -4.40
C ARG A 132 31.56 11.13 -4.33
N PRO A 133 31.48 11.84 -5.48
CA PRO A 133 31.03 13.23 -5.54
C PRO A 133 29.65 13.41 -4.91
N ARG A 134 29.43 14.56 -4.24
CA ARG A 134 28.24 14.86 -3.41
C ARG A 134 26.90 14.61 -4.11
N LEU A 135 26.83 14.72 -5.44
CA LEU A 135 25.63 14.46 -6.24
C LEU A 135 25.20 12.97 -6.24
N SER A 136 26.16 12.03 -6.18
CA SER A 136 25.89 10.58 -6.17
C SER A 136 25.29 10.08 -4.84
N ARG A 137 25.43 10.85 -3.75
CA ARG A 137 24.93 10.45 -2.43
C ARG A 137 23.41 10.63 -2.29
N ARG A 138 22.79 11.56 -3.03
CA ARG A 138 21.33 11.79 -3.00
C ARG A 138 20.56 10.85 -3.93
N LEU A 139 21.09 10.57 -5.13
CA LEU A 139 20.52 9.57 -6.06
C LEU A 139 20.54 8.14 -5.48
N CYS A 140 21.53 7.83 -4.64
CA CYS A 140 21.61 6.54 -3.93
C CYS A 140 20.39 6.30 -3.01
N CYS A 141 19.81 7.36 -2.43
CA CYS A 141 18.71 7.25 -1.48
C CYS A 141 17.36 6.89 -2.12
N ILE A 142 17.14 7.28 -3.38
CA ILE A 142 15.97 6.90 -4.17
C ILE A 142 16.02 5.39 -4.49
N TYR A 143 17.20 4.87 -4.81
CA TYR A 143 17.46 3.45 -5.04
C TYR A 143 17.40 2.60 -3.74
N ILE A 144 17.67 3.19 -2.58
CA ILE A 144 17.70 2.49 -1.29
C ILE A 144 16.30 2.05 -0.82
N VAL A 145 15.23 2.81 -1.09
CA VAL A 145 13.86 2.38 -0.71
C VAL A 145 13.42 1.17 -1.53
N PHE A 146 13.79 1.14 -2.82
CA PHE A 146 13.48 0.04 -3.73
C PHE A 146 14.25 -1.24 -3.37
N ILE A 147 15.51 -1.12 -2.90
CA ILE A 147 16.33 -2.28 -2.50
C ILE A 147 16.02 -2.72 -1.05
N HIS A 148 15.79 -1.81 -0.10
CA HIS A 148 15.53 -2.23 1.29
C HIS A 148 14.16 -2.88 1.49
N PHE A 149 13.12 -2.53 0.73
CA PHE A 149 11.82 -3.16 0.89
C PHE A 149 11.71 -4.51 0.20
N ASN A 150 12.24 -4.63 -1.02
CA ASN A 150 12.18 -5.89 -1.77
C ASN A 150 13.08 -6.99 -1.16
N TYR A 151 14.07 -6.64 -0.35
CA TYR A 151 14.97 -7.59 0.35
C TYR A 151 14.88 -7.46 1.88
N HIS A 152 13.77 -6.93 2.40
CA HIS A 152 13.63 -6.87 3.85
C HIS A 152 13.45 -8.31 4.38
N PRO A 153 14.19 -8.76 5.41
CA PRO A 153 14.10 -10.15 5.88
C PRO A 153 12.68 -10.59 6.30
N ALA A 154 11.82 -9.64 6.72
CA ALA A 154 10.42 -9.93 7.02
C ALA A 154 9.52 -10.13 5.78
N VAL A 155 9.89 -9.55 4.65
CA VAL A 155 9.27 -9.81 3.34
C VAL A 155 9.72 -11.18 2.84
N ASP A 156 11.03 -11.44 2.87
CA ASP A 156 11.62 -12.70 2.42
C ASP A 156 11.15 -13.90 3.25
N SER A 157 10.92 -13.70 4.56
CA SER A 157 10.36 -14.72 5.45
C SER A 157 8.83 -14.76 5.50
N GLU A 158 8.14 -14.09 4.56
CA GLU A 158 6.68 -14.05 4.44
C GLU A 158 5.92 -13.53 5.69
N LYS A 159 6.62 -12.89 6.62
CA LYS A 159 6.06 -12.31 7.84
C LYS A 159 5.34 -10.98 7.58
N MET A 160 5.53 -10.42 6.39
CA MET A 160 4.92 -9.17 5.94
C MET A 160 4.58 -9.26 4.45
N SER A 161 3.36 -8.90 4.10
CA SER A 161 3.00 -8.69 2.68
C SER A 161 3.15 -7.21 2.34
N TYR A 162 3.41 -6.89 1.07
CA TYR A 162 3.48 -5.50 0.65
C TYR A 162 2.85 -5.29 -0.71
N THR A 163 2.59 -4.03 -1.03
CA THR A 163 2.20 -3.61 -2.37
C THR A 163 2.93 -2.33 -2.70
N LEU A 164 3.77 -2.41 -3.71
CA LEU A 164 4.39 -1.25 -4.32
C LEU A 164 3.49 -0.79 -5.46
N ILE A 165 3.08 0.48 -5.43
CA ILE A 165 2.28 1.09 -6.49
C ILE A 165 3.13 2.18 -7.12
N GLY A 166 3.52 1.97 -8.37
CA GLY A 166 4.12 3.02 -9.19
C GLY A 166 3.04 3.99 -9.64
N CYS A 167 3.29 5.29 -9.49
CA CYS A 167 2.32 6.34 -9.81
C CYS A 167 2.83 7.36 -10.83
N GLY A 168 4.01 7.11 -11.43
CA GLY A 168 4.72 8.14 -12.16
C GLY A 168 4.92 9.36 -11.26
N ASP A 169 4.70 10.54 -11.83
CA ASP A 169 4.83 11.81 -11.14
C ASP A 169 3.49 12.51 -10.91
N PHE A 170 3.37 13.36 -9.89
CA PHE A 170 2.13 14.05 -9.59
C PHE A 170 2.10 15.45 -10.21
N TYR A 171 1.12 15.69 -11.08
CA TYR A 171 1.03 16.96 -11.82
C TYR A 171 0.16 18.03 -11.14
N ASN A 172 -0.54 17.72 -10.06
CA ASN A 172 -1.43 18.66 -9.36
C ASN A 172 -0.89 19.07 -7.98
N GLN A 173 0.42 19.33 -7.90
CA GLN A 173 1.10 19.73 -6.66
C GLN A 173 1.15 21.26 -6.51
N GLY A 174 0.06 21.85 -6.00
CA GLY A 174 -0.05 23.32 -5.86
C GLY A 174 1.05 24.01 -5.03
N ARG A 175 1.76 23.26 -4.17
CA ARG A 175 2.88 23.76 -3.36
C ARG A 175 4.23 23.75 -4.09
N GLU A 176 4.33 23.07 -5.23
CA GLU A 176 5.59 22.87 -5.96
C GLU A 176 5.60 23.69 -7.26
N ALA A 177 5.79 25.01 -7.14
CA ALA A 177 5.73 25.94 -8.26
C ALA A 177 6.78 25.67 -9.37
N ILE A 178 7.91 25.04 -9.03
CA ILE A 178 8.97 24.69 -10.00
C ILE A 178 8.61 23.40 -10.75
N TRP A 179 8.03 22.44 -10.04
CA TRP A 179 7.71 21.11 -10.56
C TRP A 179 6.40 21.12 -11.36
N CYS A 180 5.40 21.84 -10.87
CA CYS A 180 4.09 22.03 -11.47
C CYS A 180 3.87 23.54 -11.76
N PRO A 181 4.62 24.16 -12.69
CA PRO A 181 4.50 25.60 -12.94
C PRO A 181 3.08 26.05 -13.26
N TRP A 182 2.28 25.20 -13.90
CA TRP A 182 0.88 25.46 -14.24
C TRP A 182 -0.08 25.53 -13.05
N THR A 183 0.35 25.22 -11.82
CA THR A 183 -0.50 25.40 -10.61
C THR A 183 -0.36 26.78 -9.99
N GLN A 184 0.52 27.64 -10.51
CA GLN A 184 0.67 29.01 -10.02
C GLN A 184 -0.49 29.89 -10.52
N HIS A 185 -1.12 30.66 -9.63
CA HIS A 185 -2.17 31.60 -10.02
C HIS A 185 -1.62 32.89 -10.65
N ASP A 186 -0.45 33.33 -10.21
CA ASP A 186 0.24 34.53 -10.70
C ASP A 186 1.73 34.21 -10.90
N PRO A 187 2.14 33.71 -12.08
CA PRO A 187 3.52 33.32 -12.33
C PRO A 187 4.42 34.56 -12.42
N PRO A 188 5.71 34.46 -12.00
CA PRO A 188 6.65 35.56 -12.13
C PRO A 188 6.70 36.13 -13.55
N ASN A 189 6.56 37.46 -13.67
CA ASN A 189 6.53 38.17 -14.94
C ASN A 189 5.40 37.72 -15.89
N GLY A 190 4.31 37.16 -15.35
CA GLY A 190 3.18 36.67 -16.15
C GLY A 190 3.50 35.47 -17.03
N THR A 191 4.62 34.77 -16.80
CA THR A 191 5.10 33.68 -17.67
C THR A 191 5.45 32.43 -16.88
N TYR A 192 4.89 31.28 -17.27
CA TYR A 192 5.28 29.98 -16.73
C TYR A 192 6.64 29.53 -17.28
N THR A 193 7.52 29.04 -16.41
CA THR A 193 8.83 28.49 -16.79
C THR A 193 8.86 26.99 -16.54
N PHE A 194 9.17 26.21 -17.57
CA PHE A 194 9.39 24.76 -17.46
C PHE A 194 10.89 24.47 -17.42
N HIS A 195 11.32 23.72 -16.41
CA HIS A 195 12.72 23.29 -16.28
C HIS A 195 12.87 21.88 -16.86
N VAL A 196 13.31 21.79 -18.12
CA VAL A 196 13.58 20.51 -18.79
C VAL A 196 15.04 20.10 -18.56
N ILE A 197 15.26 18.95 -17.92
CA ILE A 197 16.59 18.41 -17.64
C ILE A 197 16.81 17.18 -18.51
N GLY A 198 17.76 17.25 -19.43
CA GLY A 198 18.09 16.14 -20.32
C GLY A 198 18.94 16.55 -21.52
N PRO A 199 19.23 15.62 -22.44
CA PRO A 199 19.91 15.93 -23.70
C PRO A 199 19.00 16.78 -24.61
N PRO A 200 19.54 17.35 -25.71
CA PRO A 200 18.73 18.02 -26.73
C PRO A 200 17.54 17.16 -27.18
N GLY A 201 16.33 17.71 -27.19
CA GLY A 201 15.10 17.00 -27.53
C GLY A 201 14.35 16.38 -26.34
N ALA A 202 14.86 16.51 -25.11
CA ALA A 202 14.21 15.99 -23.90
C ALA A 202 12.80 16.55 -23.67
N GLU A 203 12.47 17.73 -24.19
CA GLU A 203 11.13 18.31 -24.13
C GLU A 203 10.07 17.51 -24.88
N LYS A 204 10.48 16.60 -25.76
CA LYS A 204 9.60 15.68 -26.51
C LYS A 204 9.50 14.31 -25.85
N ALA A 205 10.30 14.04 -24.80
CA ALA A 205 10.23 12.78 -24.08
C ALA A 205 8.87 12.66 -23.38
N LYS A 206 8.28 11.47 -23.48
CA LYS A 206 7.03 11.16 -22.76
C LYS A 206 7.36 10.78 -21.31
N ALA A 207 6.56 11.26 -20.38
CA ALA A 207 6.61 10.87 -18.98
C ALA A 207 5.19 10.59 -18.46
N ASP A 208 5.10 9.69 -17.48
CA ASP A 208 3.84 9.33 -16.85
C ASP A 208 3.52 10.31 -15.72
N PHE A 209 2.36 10.94 -15.82
CA PHE A 209 1.84 11.87 -14.82
C PHE A 209 0.48 11.39 -14.32
N THR A 210 0.25 11.54 -13.02
CA THR A 210 -0.98 11.11 -12.36
C THR A 210 -1.56 12.24 -11.51
N HIS A 211 -2.88 12.33 -11.44
CA HIS A 211 -3.55 13.21 -10.50
C HIS A 211 -3.57 12.56 -9.10
N ILE A 212 -3.24 13.29 -8.05
CA ILE A 212 -3.15 12.74 -6.68
C ILE A 212 -4.46 12.06 -6.25
N ASP A 213 -5.62 12.64 -6.54
CA ASP A 213 -6.90 12.05 -6.15
C ASP A 213 -7.24 10.80 -6.96
N ASP A 214 -6.85 10.73 -8.24
CA ASP A 214 -7.06 9.53 -9.06
C ASP A 214 -6.16 8.41 -8.60
N PHE A 215 -4.91 8.72 -8.24
CA PHE A 215 -4.02 7.76 -7.61
C PHE A 215 -4.58 7.26 -6.27
N ALA A 216 -5.11 8.14 -5.43
CA ALA A 216 -5.72 7.75 -4.16
C ALA A 216 -6.94 6.84 -4.37
N ASN A 217 -7.83 7.18 -5.31
CA ASN A 217 -8.98 6.36 -5.66
C ASN A 217 -8.56 5.01 -6.24
N PHE A 218 -7.57 4.99 -7.13
CA PHE A 218 -7.00 3.77 -7.69
C PHE A 218 -6.41 2.89 -6.58
N LEU A 219 -5.60 3.47 -5.68
CA LEU A 219 -5.02 2.76 -4.55
C LEU A 219 -6.12 2.08 -3.72
N VAL A 220 -7.18 2.81 -3.36
CA VAL A 220 -8.31 2.25 -2.60
C VAL A 220 -9.01 1.14 -3.39
N ALA A 221 -9.20 1.31 -4.70
CA ALA A 221 -9.78 0.27 -5.56
C ALA A 221 -8.89 -0.99 -5.63
N THR A 222 -7.57 -0.86 -5.55
CA THR A 222 -6.66 -2.03 -5.48
C THR A 222 -6.74 -2.81 -4.16
N LEU A 223 -7.49 -2.30 -3.17
CA LEU A 223 -7.74 -3.00 -1.92
C LEU A 223 -8.91 -3.99 -2.03
N ASP A 224 -9.70 -3.91 -3.11
CA ASP A 224 -10.75 -4.87 -3.41
C ASP A 224 -10.14 -6.22 -3.81
N THR A 225 -10.71 -7.29 -3.30
CA THR A 225 -10.48 -8.65 -3.79
C THR A 225 -11.79 -9.13 -4.40
N VAL A 226 -11.78 -9.44 -5.69
CA VAL A 226 -12.93 -10.01 -6.39
C VAL A 226 -12.60 -11.43 -6.85
N SER A 227 -13.53 -12.34 -6.65
CA SER A 227 -13.50 -13.68 -7.19
C SER A 227 -13.99 -13.70 -8.64
N HIS A 228 -13.64 -14.74 -9.39
CA HIS A 228 -14.23 -14.96 -10.72
C HIS A 228 -15.77 -15.08 -10.65
N GLY A 229 -16.32 -15.63 -9.56
CA GLY A 229 -17.77 -15.67 -9.30
C GLY A 229 -18.41 -14.28 -9.24
N GLU A 230 -17.78 -13.36 -8.49
CA GLU A 230 -18.26 -11.97 -8.39
C GLU A 230 -18.12 -11.22 -9.72
N ILE A 231 -17.03 -11.43 -10.46
CA ILE A 231 -16.86 -10.88 -11.81
C ILE A 231 -17.99 -11.36 -12.74
N VAL A 232 -18.33 -12.65 -12.69
CA VAL A 232 -19.44 -13.20 -13.48
C VAL A 232 -20.77 -12.54 -13.10
N ALA A 233 -21.09 -12.44 -11.81
CA ALA A 233 -22.32 -11.79 -11.37
C ALA A 233 -22.40 -10.32 -11.81
N LEU A 234 -21.28 -9.59 -11.79
CA LEU A 234 -21.20 -8.22 -12.28
C LEU A 234 -21.40 -8.16 -13.80
N LEU A 235 -20.77 -9.05 -14.57
CA LEU A 235 -20.95 -9.12 -16.02
C LEU A 235 -22.40 -9.39 -16.39
N GLU A 236 -23.05 -10.36 -15.76
CA GLU A 236 -24.46 -10.67 -16.03
C GLU A 236 -25.37 -9.49 -15.69
N LYS A 237 -25.17 -8.86 -14.52
CA LYS A 237 -25.97 -7.72 -14.07
C LYS A 237 -25.90 -6.52 -15.01
N TYR A 238 -24.70 -6.15 -15.46
CA TYR A 238 -24.50 -4.92 -16.22
C TYR A 238 -24.55 -5.10 -17.73
N SER A 239 -24.28 -6.30 -18.25
CA SER A 239 -24.37 -6.58 -19.69
C SER A 239 -25.71 -7.19 -20.11
N GLY A 240 -26.47 -7.77 -19.18
CA GLY A 240 -27.67 -8.56 -19.47
C GLY A 240 -27.40 -9.89 -20.18
N LYS A 241 -26.14 -10.25 -20.42
CA LYS A 241 -25.74 -11.50 -21.08
C LYS A 241 -25.47 -12.59 -20.04
N LYS A 242 -25.92 -13.81 -20.29
CA LYS A 242 -25.57 -14.99 -19.48
C LYS A 242 -24.08 -15.30 -19.63
N VAL A 243 -23.43 -15.69 -18.54
CA VAL A 243 -22.01 -16.08 -18.55
C VAL A 243 -21.88 -17.56 -18.20
N ARG A 244 -21.09 -18.30 -18.99
CA ARG A 244 -20.80 -19.73 -18.76
C ARG A 244 -19.44 -19.87 -18.08
N PHE A 245 -19.36 -20.71 -17.04
CA PHE A 245 -18.09 -21.16 -16.46
C PHE A 245 -17.59 -22.40 -17.19
N GLU A 246 -16.46 -22.27 -17.86
CA GLU A 246 -15.64 -23.43 -18.25
C GLU A 246 -14.57 -23.65 -17.19
N ARG A 247 -14.50 -24.88 -16.67
CA ARG A 247 -13.60 -25.24 -15.58
C ARG A 247 -12.55 -26.18 -16.12
N TYR A 248 -11.29 -25.85 -15.87
CA TYR A 248 -10.12 -26.69 -16.13
C TYR A 248 -9.52 -27.10 -14.80
N GLY A 249 -9.10 -28.36 -14.68
CA GLY A 249 -8.43 -28.86 -13.48
C GLY A 249 -7.00 -28.33 -13.37
N GLU A 250 -6.41 -28.47 -12.18
CA GLU A 250 -4.98 -28.17 -11.97
C GLU A 250 -4.09 -29.07 -12.84
N ASP A 251 -4.48 -30.34 -13.03
CA ASP A 251 -3.82 -31.28 -13.95
C ASP A 251 -3.85 -30.80 -15.41
N ASP A 252 -4.95 -30.19 -15.86
CA ASP A 252 -5.05 -29.63 -17.21
C ASP A 252 -4.13 -28.42 -17.38
N MET A 253 -4.04 -27.56 -16.36
CA MET A 253 -3.09 -26.45 -16.33
C MET A 253 -1.66 -26.97 -16.45
N HIS A 254 -1.25 -27.93 -15.62
CA HIS A 254 0.11 -28.47 -15.67
C HIS A 254 0.42 -29.13 -17.01
N ARG A 255 -0.53 -29.90 -17.56
CA ARG A 255 -0.38 -30.54 -18.88
C ARG A 255 -0.20 -29.50 -19.99
N ILE A 256 -1.03 -28.46 -20.02
CA ILE A 256 -1.00 -27.43 -21.07
C ILE A 256 0.24 -26.53 -20.93
N VAL A 257 0.65 -26.18 -19.70
CA VAL A 257 1.90 -25.42 -19.47
C VAL A 257 3.12 -26.23 -19.92
N ALA A 258 3.15 -27.54 -19.66
CA ALA A 258 4.24 -28.40 -20.10
C ALA A 258 4.22 -28.68 -21.61
N LYS A 259 3.03 -28.74 -22.22
CA LYS A 259 2.84 -29.00 -23.65
C LYS A 259 1.74 -28.08 -24.21
N PRO A 260 2.10 -26.85 -24.65
CA PRO A 260 1.13 -25.83 -25.07
C PRO A 260 0.25 -26.27 -26.25
N ASP A 261 0.80 -27.07 -27.16
CA ASP A 261 0.07 -27.63 -28.32
C ASP A 261 -1.02 -28.64 -27.96
N SER A 262 -1.08 -29.10 -26.71
CA SER A 262 -2.16 -29.98 -26.24
C SER A 262 -3.44 -29.21 -25.84
N ALA A 263 -3.40 -27.88 -25.82
CA ALA A 263 -4.58 -27.07 -25.56
C ALA A 263 -5.56 -27.08 -26.74
N PRO A 264 -6.88 -27.06 -26.49
CA PRO A 264 -7.89 -26.88 -27.53
C PRO A 264 -7.60 -25.67 -28.43
N ASP A 265 -7.85 -25.80 -29.73
CA ASP A 265 -7.54 -24.78 -30.75
C ASP A 265 -8.11 -23.40 -30.40
N GLU A 266 -9.33 -23.39 -29.88
CA GLU A 266 -10.05 -22.18 -29.46
C GLU A 266 -9.28 -21.40 -28.38
N LEU A 267 -8.65 -22.10 -27.45
CA LEU A 267 -7.89 -21.52 -26.33
C LEU A 267 -6.54 -20.93 -26.76
N ARG A 268 -6.05 -21.35 -27.94
CA ARG A 268 -4.80 -20.87 -28.54
C ARG A 268 -4.98 -19.57 -29.33
N GLN A 269 -6.22 -19.09 -29.50
CA GLN A 269 -6.53 -17.84 -30.21
C GLN A 269 -6.33 -16.57 -29.36
N SER A 270 -5.91 -16.71 -28.09
CA SER A 270 -5.63 -15.59 -27.20
C SER A 270 -4.46 -14.74 -27.73
N ALA A 271 -4.48 -13.44 -27.44
CA ALA A 271 -3.34 -12.55 -27.68
C ALA A 271 -2.12 -12.91 -26.81
N PHE A 272 -2.34 -13.66 -25.72
CA PHE A 272 -1.28 -14.19 -24.87
C PHE A 272 -1.01 -15.66 -25.20
N PRO A 273 0.26 -16.11 -25.11
CA PRO A 273 0.60 -17.54 -25.22
C PRO A 273 -0.25 -18.41 -24.28
N VAL A 274 -0.69 -19.57 -24.78
CA VAL A 274 -1.68 -20.41 -24.09
C VAL A 274 -1.18 -20.93 -22.74
N ASP A 275 0.09 -21.32 -22.69
CA ASP A 275 0.82 -21.70 -21.49
C ASP A 275 0.88 -20.57 -20.46
N PHE A 276 1.21 -19.36 -20.91
CA PHE A 276 1.28 -18.19 -20.03
C PHE A 276 -0.07 -17.89 -19.37
N TRP A 277 -1.15 -17.81 -20.15
CA TRP A 277 -2.44 -17.44 -19.56
C TRP A 277 -3.06 -18.59 -18.75
N PHE A 278 -2.81 -19.86 -19.10
CA PHE A 278 -3.21 -21.01 -18.26
C PHE A 278 -2.52 -20.99 -16.91
N LEU A 279 -1.21 -20.72 -16.86
CA LEU A 279 -0.46 -20.59 -15.61
C LEU A 279 -1.06 -19.48 -14.72
N VAL A 280 -1.30 -18.30 -15.31
CA VAL A 280 -1.88 -17.16 -14.57
C VAL A 280 -3.30 -17.47 -14.10
N LYS A 281 -4.16 -18.04 -14.96
CA LYS A 281 -5.56 -18.36 -14.60
C LYS A 281 -5.66 -19.49 -13.59
N GLY A 282 -4.81 -20.51 -13.67
CA GLY A 282 -4.75 -21.58 -12.68
C GLY A 282 -4.27 -21.09 -11.32
N ALA A 283 -3.25 -20.21 -11.28
CA ALA A 283 -2.86 -19.54 -10.03
C ALA A 283 -4.02 -18.70 -9.44
N GLN A 284 -4.78 -17.98 -10.29
CA GLN A 284 -5.98 -17.25 -9.84
C GLN A 284 -7.10 -18.17 -9.36
N GLY A 285 -7.29 -19.33 -10.01
CA GLY A 285 -8.31 -20.32 -9.67
C GLY A 285 -8.05 -21.06 -8.36
N THR A 286 -6.78 -21.34 -8.04
CA THR A 286 -6.36 -21.98 -6.77
C THR A 286 -6.36 -21.00 -5.60
N GLY A 287 -6.60 -19.70 -5.85
CA GLY A 287 -6.53 -18.66 -4.83
C GLY A 287 -5.11 -18.37 -4.33
N THR A 288 -4.08 -18.91 -4.99
CA THR A 288 -2.66 -18.65 -4.71
C THR A 288 -2.19 -17.33 -5.35
N PHE A 289 -2.85 -16.90 -6.43
CA PHE A 289 -2.74 -15.55 -6.99
C PHE A 289 -3.58 -14.53 -6.19
N ARG A 290 -3.62 -14.70 -4.88
CA ARG A 290 -4.28 -13.81 -3.94
C ARG A 290 -3.23 -13.30 -2.96
N ARG A 291 -3.25 -11.99 -2.71
CA ARG A 291 -2.40 -11.41 -1.66
C ARG A 291 -2.90 -11.91 -0.29
N PRO A 292 -2.03 -12.37 0.62
CA PRO A 292 -2.43 -12.77 1.96
C PRO A 292 -3.27 -11.68 2.63
N GLY A 293 -4.33 -12.08 3.34
CA GLY A 293 -5.20 -11.13 4.04
C GLY A 293 -4.47 -10.50 5.21
N ALA A 294 -4.02 -9.25 5.06
CA ALA A 294 -3.26 -8.55 6.10
C ALA A 294 -3.54 -7.03 6.10
N ARG A 295 -3.42 -6.44 7.28
CA ARG A 295 -3.72 -5.03 7.65
C ARG A 295 -2.88 -4.05 6.84
N ILE A 296 -3.45 -3.09 6.13
CA ILE A 296 -2.65 -2.16 5.32
C ILE A 296 -2.17 -0.97 6.14
N VAL A 297 -0.85 -0.78 6.16
CA VAL A 297 -0.14 0.40 6.59
C VAL A 297 0.25 1.16 5.33
N ILE A 298 -0.32 2.34 5.10
CA ILE A 298 0.09 3.21 3.99
C ILE A 298 1.14 4.18 4.51
N VAL A 299 2.36 4.18 3.98
CA VAL A 299 3.39 5.16 4.36
C VAL A 299 3.51 6.21 3.27
N SER A 300 3.13 7.45 3.61
CA SER A 300 3.37 8.64 2.83
C SER A 300 4.48 9.46 3.51
N PHE A 301 5.49 9.85 2.76
CA PHE A 301 6.56 10.72 3.26
C PHE A 301 6.17 12.19 3.06
N ARG A 302 6.49 13.02 4.05
CA ARG A 302 6.31 14.47 3.98
C ARG A 302 7.37 15.05 3.03
N THR A 303 6.98 15.92 2.09
CA THR A 303 7.91 16.92 1.53
C THR A 303 7.80 18.18 2.37
#